data_AF-A0A9D7JES5-F1
#
_entry.id   AF-A0A9D7JES5-F1
#
_cell.length_a   1.000
_cell.length_b   1.000
_cell.length_c   1.000
_cell.angle_alpha   90.00
_cell.angle_beta   90.00
_cell.angle_gamma   90.00
#
_symmetry.space_group_name_H-M   'P 1'
#
loop_
_entity.id
_entity.type
_entity.pdbx_description
1 polymer ?
#
loop_
_entity_poly.entity_id
_entity_poly.type
_entity_poly.pdbx_seq_one_letter_code
_entity_poly.pdbx_strand_id
1 'polypeptide(L)'
;MPHGLAKSEPQNPLNFSLAEWQQAKRIGRDRTRIKAVFKDCWALSDSGSALRRALEERGYYLASGDRRGFVAVDWEGEVYSLSRWCGVPTKVVNERLEKLTSLPSVDEAKALIKSRVEAKLRSFDGELTLQFETSQLALRHKRNALVASQRQEREQLAKKLADRWRSEELERAGRLRRGLLGLWDWITGKRAQTVETNEREVLQARRRDDEERQMLIDQHLKVRRDLQREIRSLKAKSEVRSERLQSDKPFNMMDVPTIEVPVRLRRRPQSLDR
;
A
#
# COMPACT_ATOMS: atom_id res chain seq x y z
N MET A 1 -24.86 -29.44 17.91
CA MET A 1 -25.30 -28.08 17.57
C MET A 1 -24.07 -27.25 17.15
N PRO A 2 -24.08 -26.49 16.05
CA PRO A 2 -22.85 -25.89 15.50
C PRO A 2 -22.44 -24.62 16.25
N HIS A 3 -21.13 -24.48 16.52
CA HIS A 3 -20.50 -23.31 17.13
C HIS A 3 -20.11 -22.28 16.06
N GLY A 4 -20.87 -21.19 15.99
CA GLY A 4 -20.67 -20.14 15.00
C GLY A 4 -20.83 -18.74 15.58
N LEU A 5 -20.15 -18.43 16.70
CA LEU A 5 -19.87 -17.08 17.18
C LEU A 5 -18.64 -17.15 18.12
N ALA A 6 -17.44 -17.30 17.56
CA ALA A 6 -16.22 -17.06 18.31
C ALA A 6 -16.20 -15.57 18.70
N LYS A 7 -16.69 -15.26 19.89
CA LYS A 7 -16.66 -13.92 20.46
C LYS A 7 -15.18 -13.55 20.63
N SER A 8 -14.75 -12.51 19.93
CA SER A 8 -13.40 -11.93 20.02
C SER A 8 -13.06 -11.69 21.49
N GLU A 9 -12.26 -12.56 22.08
CA GLU A 9 -11.65 -12.33 23.39
C GLU A 9 -10.70 -11.12 23.27
N PRO A 10 -10.57 -10.27 24.31
CA PRO A 10 -9.52 -9.27 24.33
C PRO A 10 -8.18 -10.01 24.35
N GLN A 11 -7.53 -10.06 23.19
CA GLN A 11 -6.18 -10.59 23.02
C GLN A 11 -5.16 -9.47 23.23
N ASN A 12 -3.93 -9.85 23.57
CA ASN A 12 -2.84 -8.91 23.78
C ASN A 12 -2.55 -8.08 22.51
N PRO A 13 -2.56 -6.72 22.59
CA PRO A 13 -2.28 -5.85 21.45
C PRO A 13 -0.93 -6.07 20.79
N LEU A 14 0.05 -6.61 21.53
CA LEU A 14 1.38 -6.89 21.02
C LEU A 14 1.43 -8.09 20.06
N ASN A 15 0.38 -8.93 20.10
CA ASN A 15 0.27 -10.14 19.29
C ASN A 15 -0.59 -9.96 18.04
N PHE A 16 -1.26 -8.81 17.89
CA PHE A 16 -2.08 -8.53 16.71
C PHE A 16 -1.27 -8.20 15.46
N SER A 17 -1.91 -8.40 14.30
CA SER A 17 -1.64 -7.67 13.07
C SER A 17 -2.22 -6.25 13.14
N LEU A 18 -1.74 -5.34 12.29
CA LEU A 18 -2.25 -3.96 12.24
C LEU A 18 -3.78 -3.89 12.02
N ALA A 19 -4.34 -4.80 11.21
CA ALA A 19 -5.76 -4.83 10.90
C ALA A 19 -6.61 -5.22 12.13
N GLU A 20 -6.16 -6.22 12.88
CA GLU A 20 -6.80 -6.66 14.12
C GLU A 20 -6.68 -5.58 15.20
N TRP A 21 -5.54 -4.89 15.28
CA TRP A 21 -5.35 -3.77 16.19
C TRP A 21 -6.32 -2.61 15.89
N GLN A 22 -6.49 -2.24 14.62
CA GLN A 22 -7.47 -1.24 14.19
C GLN A 22 -8.93 -1.67 14.46
N GLN A 23 -9.23 -2.96 14.33
CA GLN A 23 -10.55 -3.51 14.63
C GLN A 23 -10.84 -3.48 16.13
N ALA A 24 -9.89 -3.90 16.97
CA ALA A 24 -10.01 -3.91 18.42
C ALA A 24 -10.27 -2.50 18.97
N LYS A 25 -9.59 -1.49 18.42
CA LYS A 25 -9.80 -0.08 18.77
C LYS A 25 -11.24 0.41 18.50
N ARG A 26 -11.89 -0.07 17.44
CA ARG A 26 -13.27 0.34 17.06
C ARG A 26 -14.35 -0.27 17.94
N ILE A 27 -14.12 -1.48 18.45
CA ILE A 27 -15.15 -2.25 19.16
C ILE A 27 -15.39 -1.69 20.57
N GLY A 28 -14.43 -0.95 21.14
CA GLY A 28 -14.52 -0.47 22.51
C GLY A 28 -14.54 -1.64 23.53
N ARG A 29 -14.31 -1.33 24.80
CA ARG A 29 -14.22 -2.37 25.85
C ARG A 29 -15.51 -2.47 26.66
N ASP A 30 -16.13 -3.65 26.62
CA ASP A 30 -17.27 -4.00 27.47
C ASP A 30 -16.77 -4.51 28.83
N ARG A 31 -17.12 -3.78 29.91
CA ARG A 31 -16.81 -4.10 31.31
C ARG A 31 -17.14 -5.56 31.66
N THR A 32 -18.24 -6.07 31.11
CA THR A 32 -18.74 -7.43 31.38
C THR A 32 -17.80 -8.48 30.82
N ARG A 33 -17.21 -8.22 29.65
CA ARG A 33 -16.25 -9.11 28.98
C ARG A 33 -14.90 -9.12 29.68
N ILE A 34 -14.40 -7.95 30.09
CA ILE A 34 -13.16 -7.87 30.88
C ILE A 34 -13.33 -8.71 32.16
N LYS A 35 -14.46 -8.56 32.85
CA LYS A 35 -14.71 -9.34 34.08
C LYS A 35 -14.77 -10.84 33.84
N ALA A 36 -15.34 -11.29 32.72
CA ALA A 36 -15.34 -12.71 32.35
C ALA A 36 -13.90 -13.21 32.10
N VAL A 37 -13.11 -12.45 31.35
CA VAL A 37 -11.70 -12.78 31.04
C VAL A 37 -10.86 -12.96 32.31
N PHE A 38 -10.97 -12.05 33.28
CA PHE A 38 -10.25 -12.15 34.55
C PHE A 38 -10.67 -13.39 35.35
N LYS A 39 -11.96 -13.72 35.36
CA LYS A 39 -12.47 -14.94 36.01
C LYS A 39 -11.96 -16.21 35.33
N ASP A 40 -11.95 -16.24 34.01
CA ASP A 40 -11.49 -17.38 33.23
C ASP A 40 -9.98 -17.59 33.41
N CYS A 41 -9.17 -16.52 33.35
CA CYS A 41 -7.74 -16.59 33.67
C CYS A 41 -7.50 -17.13 35.08
N TRP A 42 -8.32 -16.71 36.05
CA TRP A 42 -8.22 -17.18 37.42
C TRP A 42 -8.59 -18.65 37.59
N ALA A 43 -9.62 -19.10 36.88
CA ALA A 43 -10.11 -20.49 36.91
C ALA A 43 -9.14 -21.46 36.21
N LEU A 44 -8.48 -21.01 35.14
CA LEU A 44 -7.51 -21.82 34.36
C LEU A 44 -6.12 -21.86 34.98
N SER A 45 -5.85 -21.07 36.03
CA SER A 45 -4.52 -20.90 36.60
C SER A 45 -4.42 -21.44 38.01
N ASP A 46 -3.68 -22.53 38.17
CA ASP A 46 -3.47 -23.17 39.47
C ASP A 46 -2.32 -22.54 40.28
N SER A 47 -1.52 -21.68 39.65
CA SER A 47 -0.37 -21.01 40.26
C SER A 47 -0.28 -19.55 39.84
N GLY A 48 0.45 -18.74 40.63
CA GLY A 48 0.65 -17.33 40.30
C GLY A 48 1.42 -17.10 38.99
N SER A 49 2.33 -18.01 38.62
CA SER A 49 3.05 -17.94 37.33
C SER A 49 2.16 -18.30 36.16
N ALA A 50 1.27 -19.29 36.31
CA ALA A 50 0.24 -19.61 35.33
C ALA A 50 -0.73 -18.43 35.14
N LEU A 51 -1.15 -17.80 36.25
CA LEU A 51 -2.03 -16.62 36.22
C LEU A 51 -1.37 -15.45 35.49
N ARG A 52 -0.09 -15.19 35.77
CA ARG A 52 0.68 -14.15 35.07
C ARG A 52 0.69 -14.41 33.56
N ARG A 53 0.99 -15.64 33.13
CA ARG A 53 1.01 -15.98 31.70
C ARG A 53 -0.38 -15.85 31.05
N ALA A 54 -1.41 -16.37 31.70
CA ALA A 54 -2.79 -16.30 31.20
C ALA A 54 -3.29 -14.85 31.06
N LEU A 55 -2.88 -13.97 31.98
CA LEU A 55 -3.16 -12.53 31.88
C LEU A 55 -2.34 -11.87 30.76
N GLU A 56 -1.04 -12.18 30.66
CA GLU A 56 -0.15 -11.61 29.64
C GLU A 56 -0.59 -12.00 28.22
N GLU A 57 -1.05 -13.23 27.99
CA GLU A 57 -1.61 -13.68 26.71
C GLU A 57 -2.84 -12.88 26.28
N ARG A 58 -3.62 -12.40 27.26
CA ARG A 58 -4.82 -11.59 27.05
C ARG A 58 -4.57 -10.08 27.13
N GLY A 59 -3.31 -9.65 27.26
CA GLY A 59 -2.91 -8.24 27.21
C GLY A 59 -2.93 -7.51 28.55
N TYR A 60 -2.97 -8.26 29.65
CA TYR A 60 -2.95 -7.75 31.01
C TYR A 60 -1.65 -8.15 31.70
N TYR A 61 -0.98 -7.20 32.35
CA TYR A 61 0.32 -7.40 32.97
C TYR A 61 0.20 -7.26 34.48
N LEU A 62 0.73 -8.24 35.20
CA LEU A 62 0.68 -8.27 36.66
C LEU A 62 1.67 -7.25 37.25
N ALA A 63 1.21 -6.42 38.18
CA ALA A 63 2.00 -5.41 38.88
C ALA A 63 1.68 -5.38 40.39
N SER A 64 2.63 -4.87 41.17
CA SER A 64 2.41 -4.58 42.59
C SER A 64 1.64 -3.26 42.75
N GLY A 65 0.55 -3.28 43.51
CA GLY A 65 -0.25 -2.11 43.81
C GLY A 65 0.21 -1.40 45.09
N ASP A 66 0.08 -0.07 45.09
CA ASP A 66 0.57 0.84 46.14
C ASP A 66 0.11 0.53 47.58
N ARG A 67 -1.12 0.02 47.73
CA ARG A 67 -1.73 -0.28 49.04
C ARG A 67 -1.99 -1.77 49.23
N ARG A 68 -0.91 -2.58 49.18
CA ARG A 68 -0.87 -3.99 49.59
C ARG A 68 -1.74 -4.97 48.77
N GLY A 69 -1.93 -4.71 47.48
CA GLY A 69 -2.71 -5.57 46.60
C GLY A 69 -2.03 -5.80 45.26
N PHE A 70 -2.32 -6.94 44.64
CA PHE A 70 -1.88 -7.22 43.27
C PHE A 70 -2.88 -6.65 42.27
N VAL A 71 -2.36 -5.99 41.24
CA VAL A 71 -3.16 -5.37 40.19
C VAL A 71 -2.70 -5.86 38.83
N ALA A 72 -3.60 -5.83 37.86
CA ALA A 72 -3.27 -6.01 36.46
C ALA A 72 -3.31 -4.65 35.75
N VAL A 73 -2.37 -4.39 34.88
CA VAL A 73 -2.28 -3.18 34.06
C VAL A 73 -2.45 -3.58 32.61
N ASP A 74 -3.26 -2.87 31.85
CA ASP A 74 -3.37 -3.09 30.41
C ASP A 74 -2.46 -2.13 29.61
N TRP A 75 -2.53 -2.25 28.29
CA TRP A 75 -1.75 -1.43 27.37
C TRP A 75 -2.16 0.04 27.26
N GLU A 76 -3.34 0.42 27.76
CA GLU A 76 -3.76 1.82 27.86
C GLU A 76 -3.29 2.44 29.19
N GLY A 77 -2.83 1.60 30.13
CA GLY A 77 -2.38 2.01 31.46
C GLY A 77 -3.50 1.96 32.50
N GLU A 78 -4.65 1.35 32.18
CA GLU A 78 -5.73 1.15 33.15
C GLU A 78 -5.36 0.07 34.16
N VAL A 79 -5.75 0.30 35.41
CA VAL A 79 -5.37 -0.54 36.54
C VAL A 79 -6.57 -1.31 37.07
N TYR A 80 -6.46 -2.63 37.09
CA TYR A 80 -7.50 -3.56 37.49
C TYR A 80 -7.11 -4.27 38.80
N SER A 81 -7.87 -4.05 39.87
CA SER A 81 -7.71 -4.79 41.12
C SER A 81 -8.09 -6.27 40.96
N LEU A 82 -7.13 -7.19 41.14
CA LEU A 82 -7.36 -8.62 40.89
C LEU A 82 -8.49 -9.21 41.74
N SER A 83 -8.58 -8.86 43.02
CA SER A 83 -9.64 -9.37 43.91
C SER A 83 -11.03 -9.01 43.41
N ARG A 84 -11.22 -7.75 42.97
CA ARG A 84 -12.51 -7.24 42.48
C ARG A 84 -12.89 -7.80 41.12
N TRP A 85 -11.91 -7.95 40.22
CA TRP A 85 -12.15 -8.37 38.84
C TRP A 85 -12.27 -9.89 38.70
N CYS A 86 -11.50 -10.67 39.46
CA CYS A 86 -11.66 -12.13 39.57
C CYS A 86 -12.85 -12.51 40.47
N GLY A 87 -13.29 -11.63 41.37
CA GLY A 87 -14.38 -11.90 42.32
C GLY A 87 -13.96 -12.84 43.45
N VAL A 88 -12.70 -12.73 43.89
CA VAL A 88 -12.05 -13.63 44.85
C VAL A 88 -11.52 -12.79 46.02
N PRO A 89 -11.58 -13.30 47.27
CA PRO A 89 -11.05 -12.57 48.42
C PRO A 89 -9.56 -12.24 48.27
N THR A 90 -9.14 -11.06 48.74
CA THR A 90 -7.74 -10.59 48.65
C THR A 90 -6.74 -11.55 49.28
N LYS A 91 -7.14 -12.29 50.34
CA LYS A 91 -6.28 -13.30 50.99
C LYS A 91 -5.87 -14.41 50.02
N VAL A 92 -6.83 -14.95 49.27
CA VAL A 92 -6.61 -16.03 48.30
C VAL A 92 -5.76 -15.54 47.12
N VAL A 93 -5.97 -14.29 46.69
CA VAL A 93 -5.12 -13.65 45.67
C VAL A 93 -3.68 -13.54 46.17
N ASN A 94 -3.49 -13.14 47.42
CA ASN A 94 -2.17 -13.02 48.02
C ASN A 94 -1.49 -14.38 48.17
N GLU A 95 -2.16 -15.40 48.71
CA GLU A 95 -1.62 -16.77 48.85
C GLU A 95 -1.14 -17.35 47.51
N ARG A 96 -1.92 -17.13 46.43
CA ARG A 96 -1.56 -17.63 45.09
C ARG A 96 -0.37 -16.88 44.48
N LEU A 97 -0.19 -15.61 44.83
CA LEU A 97 0.85 -14.71 44.31
C LEU A 97 2.04 -14.51 45.25
N GLU A 98 1.99 -15.05 46.47
CA GLU A 98 3.02 -14.91 47.52
C GLU A 98 4.39 -15.43 47.07
N LYS A 99 4.40 -16.40 46.16
CA LYS A 99 5.61 -16.97 45.55
C LYS A 99 6.21 -16.10 44.44
N LEU A 100 5.54 -15.03 43.99
CA LEU A 100 6.07 -14.07 43.02
C LEU A 100 6.66 -12.85 43.75
N THR A 101 7.90 -12.99 44.20
CA THR A 101 8.62 -11.97 45.00
C THR A 101 9.16 -10.78 44.20
N SER A 102 8.95 -10.72 42.88
CA SER A 102 9.44 -9.62 42.05
C SER A 102 8.42 -9.28 40.97
N LEU A 103 7.43 -8.48 41.34
CA LEU A 103 6.50 -7.88 40.40
C LEU A 103 6.83 -6.39 40.25
N PRO A 104 6.84 -5.87 39.01
CA PRO A 104 7.10 -4.46 38.78
C PRO A 104 6.07 -3.60 39.50
N SER A 105 6.44 -2.38 39.87
CA SER A 105 5.46 -1.38 40.31
C SER A 105 4.47 -1.07 39.18
N VAL A 106 3.35 -0.44 39.51
CA VAL A 106 2.38 0.00 38.48
C VAL A 106 3.05 0.90 37.43
N ASP A 107 3.93 1.80 37.86
CA ASP A 107 4.60 2.75 36.96
C ASP A 107 5.67 2.06 36.10
N GLU A 108 6.43 1.13 36.66
CA GLU A 108 7.36 0.29 35.93
C GLU A 108 6.65 -0.60 34.89
N ALA A 109 5.52 -1.20 35.27
CA ALA A 109 4.70 -2.00 34.38
C ALA A 109 4.18 -1.13 33.23
N LYS A 110 3.64 0.06 33.51
CA LYS A 110 3.20 1.01 32.48
C LYS A 110 4.33 1.39 31.52
N ALA A 111 5.53 1.68 32.03
CA ALA A 111 6.69 2.04 31.20
C ALA A 111 7.14 0.86 30.31
N LEU A 112 7.20 -0.35 30.86
CA LEU A 112 7.52 -1.57 30.10
C LEU A 112 6.49 -1.84 29.00
N ILE A 113 5.20 -1.71 29.30
CA ILE A 113 4.15 -1.94 28.31
C ILE A 113 4.21 -0.86 27.21
N LYS A 114 4.37 0.41 27.59
CA LYS A 114 4.52 1.52 26.64
C LYS A 114 5.67 1.29 25.66
N SER A 115 6.85 0.92 26.16
CA SER A 115 8.02 0.65 25.29
C SER A 115 7.79 -0.53 24.34
N ARG A 116 7.12 -1.61 24.78
CA ARG A 116 6.77 -2.74 23.91
C ARG A 116 5.75 -2.37 22.84
N VAL A 117 4.72 -1.60 23.21
CA VAL A 117 3.72 -1.09 22.27
C VAL A 117 4.38 -0.17 21.24
N GLU A 118 5.28 0.73 21.67
CA GLU A 118 6.06 1.58 20.77
C GLU A 118 6.91 0.77 19.79
N ALA A 119 7.64 -0.25 20.28
CA ALA A 119 8.45 -1.11 19.41
C ALA A 119 7.59 -1.84 18.36
N LYS A 120 6.41 -2.31 18.75
CA LYS A 120 5.46 -2.98 17.84
C LYS A 120 4.85 -2.02 16.82
N LEU A 121 4.48 -0.80 17.23
CA LEU A 121 3.99 0.23 16.31
C LEU A 121 5.07 0.60 15.27
N ARG A 122 6.33 0.76 15.70
CA ARG A 122 7.45 1.01 14.79
C ARG A 122 7.68 -0.13 13.80
N SER A 123 7.51 -1.39 14.22
CA SER A 123 7.67 -2.52 13.29
C SER A 123 6.57 -2.56 12.24
N PHE A 124 5.33 -2.18 12.59
CA PHE A 124 4.25 -2.02 11.61
C PHE A 124 4.56 -0.90 10.61
N ASP A 125 5.07 0.25 11.06
CA ASP A 125 5.49 1.34 10.16
C ASP A 125 6.56 0.86 9.17
N GLY A 126 7.54 0.07 9.65
CA GLY A 126 8.56 -0.55 8.81
C GLY A 126 7.98 -1.51 7.78
N GLU A 127 7.12 -2.44 8.19
CA GLU A 127 6.46 -3.39 7.29
C GLU A 127 5.63 -2.69 6.21
N LEU A 128 4.87 -1.67 6.60
CA LEU A 128 4.06 -0.89 5.66
C LEU A 128 4.91 -0.11 4.65
N THR A 129 6.02 0.47 5.10
CA THR A 129 6.96 1.18 4.23
C THR A 129 7.54 0.21 3.20
N LEU A 130 7.98 -0.98 3.63
CA LEU A 130 8.49 -2.02 2.75
C LEU A 130 7.42 -2.50 1.74
N GLN A 131 6.19 -2.74 2.18
CA GLN A 131 5.09 -3.12 1.28
C GLN A 131 4.80 -2.03 0.24
N PHE A 132 4.90 -0.76 0.62
CA PHE A 132 4.73 0.36 -0.30
C PHE A 132 5.88 0.46 -1.30
N GLU A 133 7.12 0.35 -0.84
CA GLU A 133 8.32 0.39 -1.68
C GLU A 133 8.34 -0.74 -2.70
N THR A 134 8.06 -1.97 -2.27
CA THR A 134 7.96 -3.15 -3.15
C THR A 134 6.88 -2.95 -4.22
N SER A 135 5.70 -2.46 -3.82
CA SER A 135 4.61 -2.17 -4.76
C SER A 135 4.98 -1.03 -5.73
N GLN A 136 5.70 0.00 -5.28
CA GLN A 136 6.22 1.06 -6.15
C GLN A 136 7.26 0.52 -7.14
N LEU A 137 8.17 -0.34 -6.71
CA LEU A 137 9.18 -0.96 -7.56
C LEU A 137 8.51 -1.77 -8.68
N ALA A 138 7.50 -2.59 -8.34
CA ALA A 138 6.73 -3.35 -9.32
C ALA A 138 6.09 -2.43 -10.38
N LEU A 139 5.49 -1.31 -9.97
CA LEU A 139 4.94 -0.31 -10.90
C LEU A 139 6.01 0.36 -11.78
N ARG A 140 7.20 0.62 -11.23
CA ARG A 140 8.33 1.17 -12.01
C ARG A 140 8.80 0.18 -13.07
N HIS A 141 8.90 -1.11 -12.73
CA HIS A 141 9.23 -2.16 -13.69
C HIS A 141 8.17 -2.25 -14.79
N LYS A 142 6.88 -2.30 -14.45
CA LYS A 142 5.77 -2.27 -15.43
C LYS A 142 5.86 -1.05 -16.36
N ARG A 143 6.11 0.14 -15.80
CA ARG A 143 6.29 1.37 -16.58
C ARG A 143 7.46 1.26 -17.56
N ASN A 144 8.62 0.80 -17.09
CA ASN A 144 9.81 0.71 -17.92
C ASN A 144 9.61 -0.30 -19.05
N ALA A 145 9.01 -1.46 -18.76
CA ALA A 145 8.66 -2.47 -19.76
C ALA A 145 7.67 -1.90 -20.80
N LEU A 146 6.63 -1.19 -20.36
CA LEU A 146 5.68 -0.53 -21.25
C LEU A 146 6.37 0.49 -22.17
N VAL A 147 7.24 1.33 -21.62
CA VAL A 147 7.99 2.33 -22.41
C VAL A 147 8.90 1.65 -23.44
N ALA A 148 9.56 0.55 -23.07
CA ALA A 148 10.40 -0.22 -23.98
C ALA A 148 9.57 -0.82 -25.14
N SER A 149 8.44 -1.48 -24.84
CA SER A 149 7.53 -2.03 -25.85
C SER A 149 7.03 -0.95 -26.81
N GLN A 150 6.54 0.17 -26.26
CA GLN A 150 6.01 1.27 -27.07
C GLN A 150 7.08 1.92 -27.96
N ARG A 151 8.33 2.01 -27.49
CA ARG A 151 9.44 2.50 -28.32
C ARG A 151 9.72 1.55 -29.48
N GLN A 152 9.79 0.25 -29.19
CA GLN A 152 10.01 -0.78 -30.21
C GLN A 152 8.89 -0.78 -31.26
N GLU A 153 7.63 -0.69 -30.84
CA GLU A 153 6.47 -0.64 -31.75
C GLU A 153 6.50 0.61 -32.64
N ARG A 154 6.85 1.78 -32.10
CA ARG A 154 7.01 3.02 -32.89
C ARG A 154 8.15 2.91 -33.89
N GLU A 155 9.26 2.32 -33.49
CA GLU A 155 10.41 2.10 -34.38
C GLU A 155 10.05 1.14 -35.52
N GLN A 156 9.35 0.05 -35.21
CA GLN A 156 8.88 -0.92 -36.21
C GLN A 156 7.89 -0.28 -37.19
N LEU A 157 6.92 0.50 -36.69
CA LEU A 157 5.98 1.22 -37.55
C LEU A 157 6.71 2.24 -38.43
N ALA A 158 7.64 3.02 -37.86
CA ALA A 158 8.42 3.98 -38.62
C ALA A 158 9.23 3.33 -39.75
N LYS A 159 9.88 2.18 -39.48
CA LYS A 159 10.59 1.41 -40.50
C LYS A 159 9.65 0.91 -41.60
N LYS A 160 8.53 0.30 -41.23
CA LYS A 160 7.52 -0.20 -42.19
C LYS A 160 7.00 0.92 -43.09
N LEU A 161 6.65 2.08 -42.53
CA LEU A 161 6.16 3.22 -43.31
C LEU A 161 7.25 3.79 -44.21
N ALA A 162 8.51 3.86 -43.74
CA ALA A 162 9.62 4.33 -44.56
C ALA A 162 9.92 3.41 -45.74
N ASP A 163 9.90 2.08 -45.53
CA ASP A 163 10.14 1.11 -46.60
C ASP A 163 9.00 1.11 -47.62
N ARG A 164 7.74 1.19 -47.14
CA ARG A 164 6.56 1.36 -48.01
C ARG A 164 6.64 2.66 -48.82
N TRP A 165 7.01 3.76 -48.17
CA TRP A 165 7.15 5.05 -48.85
C TRP A 165 8.17 4.97 -49.98
N ARG A 166 9.32 4.31 -49.74
CA ARG A 166 10.34 4.10 -50.78
C ARG A 166 9.83 3.24 -51.94
N SER A 167 9.10 2.15 -51.66
CA SER A 167 8.57 1.31 -52.74
C SER A 167 7.53 2.04 -53.57
N GLU A 168 6.59 2.74 -52.92
CA GLU A 168 5.57 3.55 -53.62
C GLU A 168 6.23 4.69 -54.42
N GLU A 169 7.30 5.30 -53.91
CA GLU A 169 8.04 6.35 -54.63
C GLU A 169 8.74 5.82 -55.88
N LEU A 170 9.38 4.64 -55.79
CA LEU A 170 10.00 3.98 -56.94
C LEU A 170 8.96 3.61 -58.00
N GLU A 171 7.78 3.13 -57.59
CA GLU A 171 6.66 2.84 -58.49
C GLU A 171 6.16 4.11 -59.18
N ARG A 172 5.89 5.19 -58.43
CA ARG A 172 5.44 6.48 -58.98
C ARG A 172 6.46 7.09 -59.92
N ALA A 173 7.75 7.06 -59.56
CA ALA A 173 8.84 7.52 -60.41
C ALA A 173 9.02 6.67 -61.67
N GLY A 174 8.75 5.36 -61.58
CA GLY A 174 8.80 4.42 -62.70
C GLY A 174 7.73 4.66 -63.76
N ARG A 175 6.56 5.21 -63.37
CA ARG A 175 5.49 5.58 -64.32
C ARG A 175 5.88 6.75 -65.24
N LEU A 176 6.84 7.58 -64.83
CA LEU A 176 7.34 8.68 -65.64
C LEU A 176 8.42 8.18 -66.60
N ARG A 177 8.09 8.17 -67.90
CA ARG A 177 9.04 7.80 -68.95
C ARG A 177 10.20 8.80 -69.01
N ARG A 178 11.41 8.27 -69.23
CA ARG A 178 12.66 9.04 -69.35
C ARG A 178 13.08 9.18 -70.83
N GLY A 179 14.02 10.08 -71.10
CA GLY A 179 14.58 10.29 -72.45
C GLY A 179 13.58 10.89 -73.44
N LEU A 180 13.74 10.55 -74.72
CA LEU A 180 12.95 11.12 -75.83
C LEU A 180 11.44 10.82 -75.72
N LEU A 181 11.06 9.66 -75.18
CA LEU A 181 9.66 9.33 -74.89
C LEU A 181 9.05 10.26 -73.82
N GLY A 182 9.85 10.70 -72.84
CA GLY A 182 9.41 11.65 -71.82
C GLY A 182 9.20 13.06 -72.34
N LEU A 183 9.93 13.48 -73.38
CA LEU A 183 9.69 14.72 -74.12
C LEU A 183 8.38 14.66 -74.92
N TRP A 184 8.09 13.50 -75.53
CA TRP A 184 6.81 13.28 -76.22
C TRP A 184 5.60 13.33 -75.26
N ASP A 185 5.74 12.76 -74.06
CA ASP A 185 4.70 12.82 -73.02
C ASP A 185 4.48 14.25 -72.49
N TRP A 186 5.49 15.12 -72.59
CA TRP A 186 5.36 16.54 -72.25
C TRP A 186 4.57 17.30 -73.31
N ILE A 187 4.86 17.07 -74.60
CA ILE A 187 4.13 17.69 -75.71
C ILE A 187 2.66 17.23 -75.73
N THR A 188 2.40 15.94 -75.45
CA THR A 188 1.04 15.36 -75.47
C THR A 188 0.25 15.62 -74.18
N GLY A 189 0.82 16.26 -73.16
CA GLY A 189 0.18 16.53 -71.87
C GLY A 189 0.00 15.31 -70.96
N LYS A 190 0.30 14.09 -71.44
CA LYS A 190 0.24 12.84 -70.65
C LYS A 190 1.07 12.92 -69.38
N ARG A 191 2.21 13.60 -69.43
CA ARG A 191 3.06 13.81 -68.25
C ARG A 191 2.33 14.56 -67.13
N ALA A 192 1.57 15.61 -67.47
CA ALA A 192 0.82 16.38 -66.47
C ALA A 192 -0.25 15.52 -65.78
N GLN A 193 -0.95 14.67 -66.56
CA GLN A 193 -1.95 13.75 -66.02
C GLN A 193 -1.35 12.69 -65.08
N THR A 194 -0.19 12.14 -65.43
CA THR A 194 0.54 11.18 -64.57
C THR A 194 1.04 11.85 -63.30
N VAL A 195 1.54 13.09 -63.38
CA VAL A 195 1.98 13.86 -62.21
C VAL A 195 0.80 14.13 -61.27
N GLU A 196 -0.33 14.59 -61.79
CA GLU A 196 -1.53 14.85 -60.98
C GLU A 196 -2.03 13.57 -60.27
N THR A 197 -1.98 12.43 -60.96
CA THR A 197 -2.35 11.13 -60.36
C THR A 197 -1.38 10.75 -59.24
N ASN A 198 -0.07 10.89 -59.48
CA ASN A 198 0.96 10.64 -58.47
C ASN A 198 0.79 11.57 -57.25
N GLU A 199 0.47 12.85 -57.46
CA GLU A 199 0.20 13.82 -56.38
C GLU A 199 -1.00 13.41 -55.53
N ARG A 200 -2.11 13.00 -56.17
CA ARG A 200 -3.30 12.49 -55.46
C ARG A 200 -2.97 11.25 -54.64
N GLU A 201 -2.20 10.31 -55.20
CA GLU A 201 -1.75 9.11 -54.49
C GLU A 201 -0.85 9.44 -53.31
N VAL A 202 0.08 10.40 -53.44
CA VAL A 202 0.93 10.88 -52.33
C VAL A 202 0.08 11.43 -51.19
N LEU A 203 -0.94 12.23 -51.50
CA LEU A 203 -1.84 12.78 -50.48
C LEU A 203 -2.69 11.71 -49.78
N GLN A 204 -3.10 10.67 -50.51
CA GLN A 204 -3.82 9.52 -49.93
C GLN A 204 -2.91 8.66 -49.07
N ALA A 205 -1.70 8.33 -49.56
CA ALA A 205 -0.69 7.58 -48.81
C ALA A 205 -0.33 8.29 -47.50
N ARG A 206 -0.12 9.60 -47.55
CA ARG A 206 0.17 10.41 -46.35
C ARG A 206 -0.96 10.36 -45.32
N ARG A 207 -2.22 10.52 -45.76
CA ARG A 207 -3.39 10.41 -44.88
C ARG A 207 -3.48 9.03 -44.22
N ARG A 208 -3.32 7.96 -45.00
CA ARG A 208 -3.30 6.58 -44.46
C ARG A 208 -2.20 6.38 -43.42
N ASP A 209 -0.98 6.82 -43.72
CA ASP A 209 0.15 6.66 -42.81
C ASP A 209 -0.02 7.49 -41.52
N ASP A 210 -0.61 8.68 -41.62
CA ASP A 210 -0.95 9.52 -40.47
C ASP A 210 -2.04 8.86 -39.60
N GLU A 211 -3.05 8.25 -40.22
CA GLU A 211 -4.06 7.44 -39.52
C GLU A 211 -3.43 6.22 -38.82
N GLU A 212 -2.52 5.50 -39.48
CA GLU A 212 -1.79 4.37 -38.87
C GLU A 212 -0.96 4.82 -37.64
N ARG A 213 -0.26 5.96 -37.73
CA ARG A 213 0.45 6.55 -36.60
C ARG A 213 -0.50 6.93 -35.47
N GLN A 214 -1.62 7.56 -35.81
CA GLN A 214 -2.61 8.00 -34.83
C GLN A 214 -3.25 6.82 -34.10
N MET A 215 -3.59 5.74 -34.81
CA MET A 215 -4.09 4.50 -34.20
C MET A 215 -3.11 3.92 -33.18
N LEU A 216 -1.81 3.88 -33.51
CA LEU A 216 -0.79 3.41 -32.58
C LEU A 216 -0.69 4.32 -31.34
N ILE A 217 -0.73 5.64 -31.53
CA ILE A 217 -0.74 6.62 -30.43
C ILE A 217 -1.93 6.39 -29.51
N ASP A 218 -3.13 6.20 -30.05
CA ASP A 218 -4.35 6.00 -29.27
C ASP A 218 -4.32 4.70 -28.47
N GLN A 219 -3.80 3.62 -29.07
CA GLN A 219 -3.54 2.36 -28.35
C GLN A 219 -2.56 2.57 -27.19
N HIS A 220 -1.44 3.28 -27.43
CA HIS A 220 -0.45 3.58 -26.40
C HIS A 220 -1.01 4.44 -25.27
N LEU A 221 -1.85 5.42 -25.60
CA LEU A 221 -2.51 6.29 -24.63
C LEU A 221 -3.51 5.51 -23.76
N LYS A 222 -4.26 4.56 -24.34
CA LYS A 222 -5.17 3.69 -23.58
C LYS A 222 -4.42 2.90 -22.51
N VAL A 223 -3.35 2.19 -22.90
CA VAL A 223 -2.54 1.39 -21.95
C VAL A 223 -1.88 2.28 -20.89
N ARG A 224 -1.41 3.47 -21.28
CA ARG A 224 -0.83 4.43 -20.34
C ARG A 224 -1.85 4.94 -19.32
N ARG A 225 -3.11 5.20 -19.71
CA ARG A 225 -4.18 5.61 -18.79
C ARG A 225 -4.43 4.54 -17.74
N ASP A 226 -4.41 3.26 -18.12
CA ASP A 226 -4.65 2.14 -17.20
C ASP A 226 -3.54 2.04 -16.14
N LEU A 227 -2.28 2.12 -16.56
CA LEU A 227 -1.15 2.15 -15.63
C LEU A 227 -1.19 3.40 -14.73
N GLN A 228 -1.61 4.55 -15.26
CA GLN A 228 -1.79 5.76 -14.45
C GLN A 228 -2.89 5.60 -13.39
N ARG A 229 -3.99 4.91 -13.71
CA ARG A 229 -5.04 4.58 -12.73
C ARG A 229 -4.48 3.70 -11.61
N GLU A 230 -3.68 2.69 -11.95
CA GLU A 230 -3.02 1.82 -10.96
C GLU A 230 -2.10 2.63 -10.03
N ILE A 231 -1.24 3.48 -10.60
CA ILE A 231 -0.35 4.37 -9.84
C ILE A 231 -1.13 5.31 -8.90
N ARG A 232 -2.21 5.94 -9.40
CA ARG A 232 -3.05 6.83 -8.57
C ARG A 232 -3.72 6.07 -7.44
N SER A 233 -4.23 4.86 -7.70
CA SER A 233 -4.88 4.03 -6.69
C SER A 233 -3.93 3.64 -5.57
N LEU A 234 -2.66 3.35 -5.89
CA LEU A 234 -1.64 2.99 -4.91
C LEU A 234 -1.25 4.19 -4.04
N LYS A 235 -1.15 5.39 -4.63
CA LYS A 235 -0.91 6.63 -3.88
C LYS A 235 -2.07 6.99 -2.95
N ALA A 236 -3.30 6.90 -3.44
CA ALA A 236 -4.48 7.16 -2.61
C ALA A 236 -4.56 6.17 -1.43
N LYS A 237 -4.26 4.88 -1.68
CA LYS A 237 -4.20 3.87 -0.61
C LYS A 237 -3.11 4.17 0.42
N SER A 238 -1.95 4.69 0.01
CA SER A 238 -0.90 5.07 0.96
C SER A 238 -1.28 6.31 1.77
N GLU A 239 -1.89 7.32 1.16
CA GLU A 239 -2.32 8.56 1.83
C GLU A 239 -3.36 8.26 2.91
N VAL A 240 -4.44 7.56 2.55
CA VAL A 240 -5.49 7.13 3.50
C VAL A 240 -4.90 6.28 4.63
N ARG A 241 -3.90 5.45 4.34
CA ARG A 241 -3.26 4.61 5.35
C ARG A 241 -2.37 5.42 6.30
N SER A 242 -1.61 6.39 5.79
CA SER A 242 -0.80 7.29 6.63
C SER A 242 -1.67 8.16 7.54
N GLU A 243 -2.80 8.68 7.03
CA GLU A 243 -3.76 9.44 7.83
C GLU A 243 -4.36 8.59 8.95
N ARG A 244 -4.75 7.34 8.64
CA ARG A 244 -5.24 6.40 9.66
C ARG A 244 -4.21 6.16 10.75
N LEU A 245 -2.96 5.87 10.40
CA LEU A 245 -1.88 5.66 11.38
C LEU A 245 -1.66 6.89 12.27
N GLN A 246 -1.69 8.09 11.70
CA GLN A 246 -1.57 9.33 12.49
C GLN A 246 -2.74 9.51 13.45
N SER A 247 -3.97 9.25 13.00
CA SER A 247 -5.17 9.26 13.85
C SER A 247 -5.15 8.15 14.91
N ASP A 248 -4.36 7.11 14.66
CA ASP A 248 -4.39 5.89 15.44
C ASP A 248 -3.49 5.92 16.68
N LYS A 249 -2.46 6.77 16.69
CA LYS A 249 -1.58 7.00 17.84
C LYS A 249 -2.41 7.43 19.07
N PRO A 250 -2.31 6.73 20.21
CA PRO A 250 -3.10 7.08 21.39
C PRO A 250 -2.72 8.46 21.94
N PHE A 251 -3.70 9.20 22.46
CA PHE A 251 -3.57 10.57 22.96
C PHE A 251 -2.47 10.73 24.03
N ASN A 252 -2.21 9.69 24.84
CA ASN A 252 -1.13 9.66 25.84
C ASN A 252 0.28 9.33 25.29
N MET A 253 0.43 9.16 23.98
CA MET A 253 1.72 8.93 23.30
C MET A 253 2.12 10.11 22.38
N MET A 254 1.41 11.24 22.44
CA MET A 254 1.67 12.43 21.60
C MET A 254 2.98 13.18 21.93
N ASP A 255 3.63 12.91 23.06
CA ASP A 255 4.89 13.58 23.44
C ASP A 255 6.14 13.03 22.74
N VAL A 256 6.01 12.00 21.90
CA VAL A 256 7.14 11.44 21.15
C VAL A 256 7.25 12.19 19.82
N PRO A 257 8.40 12.82 19.50
CA PRO A 257 8.58 13.54 18.26
C PRO A 257 8.27 12.61 17.09
N THR A 258 7.24 12.96 16.32
CA THR A 258 6.92 12.27 15.08
C THR A 258 8.13 12.43 14.18
N ILE A 259 8.83 11.32 13.89
CA ILE A 259 9.78 11.29 12.79
C ILE A 259 8.92 11.47 11.55
N GLU A 260 8.80 12.71 11.09
CA GLU A 260 8.29 13.02 9.77
C GLU A 260 9.22 12.30 8.80
N VAL A 261 8.83 11.12 8.34
CA VAL A 261 9.46 10.52 7.18
C VAL A 261 9.12 11.48 6.05
N PRO A 262 10.09 12.23 5.50
CA PRO A 262 9.77 13.19 4.46
C PRO A 262 9.31 12.36 3.27
N VAL A 263 8.00 12.32 3.06
CA VAL A 263 7.44 11.98 1.76
C VAL A 263 7.97 13.09 0.87
N ARG A 264 9.14 12.87 0.26
CA ARG A 264 9.65 13.72 -0.80
C ARG A 264 8.64 13.61 -1.93
N LEU A 265 7.59 14.43 -1.86
CA LEU A 265 6.81 14.85 -2.99
C LEU A 265 7.83 15.49 -3.92
N ARG A 266 8.43 14.69 -4.80
CA ARG A 266 9.24 15.21 -5.90
C ARG A 266 8.32 16.19 -6.61
N ARG A 267 8.59 17.49 -6.41
CA ARG A 267 7.95 18.57 -7.15
C ARG A 267 8.00 18.16 -8.60
N ARG A 268 6.84 18.20 -9.28
CA ARG A 268 6.77 18.04 -10.73
C ARG A 268 7.88 18.93 -11.32
N PRO A 269 8.77 18.41 -12.18
CA PRO A 269 9.59 19.32 -12.98
C PRO A 269 8.61 20.23 -13.71
N GLN A 270 8.74 21.54 -13.47
CA GLN A 270 8.07 22.53 -14.30
C GLN A 270 8.51 22.23 -15.74
N SER A 271 7.53 21.97 -16.59
CA SER A 271 7.73 21.97 -18.03
C SER A 271 8.29 23.34 -18.42
N LEU A 272 9.59 23.38 -18.73
CA LEU A 272 10.16 24.45 -19.52
C LEU A 272 9.64 24.26 -20.95
N ASP A 273 8.44 24.79 -21.19
CA ASP A 273 7.99 25.17 -22.54
C ASP A 273 8.22 26.68 -22.67
N ARG A 274 9.40 27.04 -23.18
CA ARG A 274 9.65 28.12 -24.15
C ARG A 274 10.94 27.80 -24.88
#